data_AF-A0A7X8QQ63-F1
#
_entry.id   AF-A0A7X8QQ63-F1
#
_cell.length_a   1.000
_cell.length_b   1.000
_cell.length_c   1.000
_cell.angle_alpha   90.00
_cell.angle_beta   90.00
_cell.angle_gamma   90.00
#
_symmetry.space_group_name_H-M   'P 1'
#
loop_
_entity.id
_entity.type
_entity.pdbx_description
1 polymer ?
#
loop_
_entity_poly.entity_id
_entity_poly.type
_entity_poly.pdbx_seq_one_letter_code
_entity_poly.pdbx_strand_id
1 'polypeptide(L)'
;MVTDFNNAGVGNGKDLTGNNWKFDPGKDLDLRRTGKTYNDALDEAFNRTGLPKDQFEVTKWGKDINGKSIPVEWQGPNGASVNMDIPEWNNVKTNGTLGEGPSQPHIGYQTPGKGANRTRGHIFVDGVPATRR
;
A
#
# COMPACT_ATOMS: atom_id res chain seq x y z
N MET A 1 22.20 24.89 -16.49
CA MET A 1 21.00 24.99 -15.64
C MET A 1 20.68 23.60 -15.14
N VAL A 2 20.94 23.33 -13.86
CA VAL A 2 20.46 22.12 -13.19
C VAL A 2 19.14 22.53 -12.59
N THR A 3 18.02 22.02 -13.12
CA THR A 3 16.70 22.28 -12.54
C THR A 3 16.52 21.35 -11.36
N ASP A 4 16.57 21.93 -10.16
CA ASP A 4 16.18 21.28 -8.91
C ASP A 4 14.73 20.81 -9.00
N PHE A 5 14.51 19.50 -8.95
CA PHE A 5 13.19 18.90 -8.73
C PHE A 5 12.80 19.09 -7.26
N ASN A 6 12.53 20.34 -6.87
CA ASN A 6 11.91 20.66 -5.59
C ASN A 6 10.45 20.21 -5.59
N ASN A 7 10.27 18.93 -5.25
CA ASN A 7 9.35 18.43 -4.23
C ASN A 7 8.04 19.23 -4.02
N ALA A 8 7.23 19.34 -5.08
CA ALA A 8 5.85 19.79 -5.01
C ALA A 8 4.95 18.61 -5.43
N GLY A 9 4.63 17.73 -4.47
CA GLY A 9 3.69 16.64 -4.72
C GLY A 9 4.11 15.27 -4.21
N VAL A 10 4.96 15.19 -3.18
CA VAL A 10 5.07 13.99 -2.34
C VAL A 10 4.57 14.40 -0.96
N GLY A 11 3.63 13.65 -0.38
CA GLY A 11 3.29 13.82 1.02
C GLY A 11 4.57 13.58 1.84
N ASN A 12 4.89 14.46 2.77
CA ASN A 12 6.20 14.40 3.45
C ASN A 12 6.27 13.32 4.55
N GLY A 13 5.42 12.29 4.49
CA GLY A 13 5.28 11.26 5.54
C GLY A 13 4.79 11.83 6.87
N LYS A 14 4.31 13.07 6.88
CA LYS A 14 3.87 13.77 8.08
C LYS A 14 2.65 13.05 8.67
N ASP A 15 2.69 12.85 9.98
CA ASP A 15 1.64 12.19 10.76
C ASP A 15 1.41 10.69 10.41
N LEU A 16 2.34 10.06 9.67
CA LEU A 16 2.37 8.61 9.42
C LEU A 16 3.19 7.89 10.51
N THR A 17 2.70 7.98 11.74
CA THR A 17 3.31 7.37 12.92
C THR A 17 2.21 6.90 13.87
N GLY A 18 2.32 5.70 14.45
CA GLY A 18 1.37 5.24 15.47
C GLY A 18 1.64 3.79 15.89
N ASN A 19 1.32 3.46 17.15
CA ASN A 19 1.28 2.11 17.73
C ASN A 19 2.33 1.13 17.14
N ASN A 20 3.62 1.46 17.36
CA ASN A 20 4.81 0.72 16.94
C ASN A 20 5.11 0.68 15.43
N TRP A 21 4.34 1.38 14.61
CA TRP A 21 4.64 1.60 13.19
C TRP A 21 5.11 3.03 12.94
N LYS A 22 6.09 3.17 12.03
CA LYS A 22 6.64 4.45 11.60
C LYS A 22 6.95 4.40 10.10
N PHE A 23 6.62 5.48 9.41
CA PHE A 23 7.00 5.69 8.01
C PHE A 23 8.51 5.57 7.81
N ASP A 24 8.88 4.78 6.80
CA ASP A 24 10.25 4.53 6.39
C ASP A 24 10.42 4.99 4.93
N PRO A 25 11.06 6.15 4.67
CA PRO A 25 11.20 6.68 3.31
C PRO A 25 12.02 5.78 2.37
N GLY A 26 12.73 4.78 2.88
CA GLY A 26 13.45 3.81 2.06
C GLY A 26 12.53 2.79 1.38
N LYS A 27 11.29 2.62 1.86
CA LYS A 27 10.35 1.62 1.32
C LYS A 27 8.90 2.10 1.24
N ASP A 28 8.53 3.09 2.03
CA ASP A 28 7.20 3.68 2.02
C ASP A 28 7.18 4.93 1.11
N LEU A 29 6.01 5.27 0.60
CA LEU A 29 5.76 6.43 -0.24
C LEU A 29 4.47 7.10 0.19
N ASP A 30 4.45 8.42 0.32
CA ASP A 30 3.24 9.16 0.68
C ASP A 30 2.77 9.98 -0.52
N LEU A 31 1.64 9.56 -1.11
CA LEU A 31 1.00 10.20 -2.27
C LEU A 31 -0.25 10.99 -1.88
N ARG A 32 -0.55 11.12 -0.58
CA ARG A 32 -1.69 11.90 -0.10
C ARG A 32 -1.56 13.37 -0.50
N ARG A 33 -2.66 14.00 -0.91
CA ARG A 33 -2.73 15.42 -1.29
C ARG A 33 -1.88 15.80 -2.51
N THR A 34 -1.49 14.82 -3.32
CA THR A 34 -0.69 15.04 -4.54
C THR A 34 -1.54 15.05 -5.81
N GLY A 35 -2.82 14.69 -5.70
CA GLY A 35 -3.73 14.46 -6.84
C GLY A 35 -3.63 13.04 -7.43
N LYS A 36 -2.68 12.22 -6.97
CA LYS A 36 -2.58 10.81 -7.37
C LYS A 36 -3.66 9.96 -6.70
N THR A 37 -4.10 8.94 -7.43
CA THR A 37 -5.18 8.03 -7.05
C THR A 37 -4.64 6.71 -6.51
N TYR A 38 -5.55 5.86 -6.02
CA TYR A 38 -5.20 4.48 -5.64
C TYR A 38 -4.69 3.65 -6.84
N ASN A 39 -5.08 3.96 -8.07
CA ASN A 39 -4.56 3.26 -9.26
C ASN A 39 -3.09 3.61 -9.50
N ASP A 40 -2.71 4.89 -9.36
CA ASP A 40 -1.31 5.31 -9.42
C ASP A 40 -0.46 4.60 -8.36
N ALA A 41 -1.02 4.45 -7.15
CA ALA A 41 -0.38 3.73 -6.06
C ALA A 41 -0.30 2.22 -6.30
N LEU A 42 -1.30 1.60 -6.95
CA LEU A 42 -1.25 0.21 -7.37
C LEU A 42 -0.14 -0.02 -8.40
N ASP A 43 -0.04 0.82 -9.42
CA ASP A 43 0.99 0.67 -10.45
C ASP A 43 2.39 0.88 -9.85
N GLU A 44 2.56 1.85 -8.96
CA GLU A 44 3.80 2.02 -8.19
C GLU A 44 4.10 0.80 -7.29
N ALA A 45 3.10 0.22 -6.63
CA ALA A 45 3.28 -0.97 -5.82
C ALA A 45 3.77 -2.16 -6.65
N PHE A 46 3.16 -2.43 -7.81
CA PHE A 46 3.62 -3.47 -8.73
C PHE A 46 5.05 -3.21 -9.18
N ASN A 47 5.39 -1.97 -9.58
CA ASN A 47 6.76 -1.60 -9.96
C ASN A 47 7.77 -1.89 -8.84
N ARG A 48 7.44 -1.55 -7.59
CA ARG A 48 8.30 -1.78 -6.42
C ARG A 48 8.49 -3.24 -6.05
N THR A 49 7.62 -4.14 -6.49
CA THR A 49 7.87 -5.59 -6.32
C THR A 49 9.02 -6.08 -7.18
N GLY A 50 9.38 -5.35 -8.24
CA GLY A 50 10.36 -5.78 -9.24
C GLY A 50 9.85 -6.85 -10.20
N LEU A 51 8.54 -7.14 -10.18
CA LEU A 51 7.90 -8.12 -11.05
C LEU A 51 6.86 -7.46 -11.96
N PRO A 52 6.73 -7.92 -13.22
CA PRO A 52 5.61 -7.58 -14.08
C PRO A 52 4.25 -7.90 -13.43
N LYS A 53 3.27 -7.00 -13.59
CA LYS A 53 1.91 -7.13 -13.04
C LYS A 53 1.18 -8.39 -13.55
N ASP A 54 1.48 -8.86 -14.75
CA ASP A 54 0.89 -10.06 -15.35
C ASP A 54 1.36 -11.37 -14.69
N GLN A 55 2.38 -11.33 -13.82
CA GLN A 55 2.80 -12.46 -12.98
C GLN A 55 2.00 -12.56 -11.68
N PHE A 56 1.05 -11.65 -11.46
CA PHE A 56 0.23 -11.65 -10.25
C PHE A 56 -1.18 -12.14 -10.55
N GLU A 57 -1.68 -13.00 -9.67
CA GLU A 57 -3.06 -13.48 -9.68
C GLU A 57 -3.88 -12.72 -8.63
N VAL A 58 -5.13 -12.40 -8.96
CA VAL A 58 -6.07 -11.82 -7.99
C VAL A 58 -6.49 -12.89 -7.00
N THR A 59 -6.18 -12.72 -5.71
CA THR A 59 -6.53 -13.68 -4.64
C THR A 59 -7.72 -13.23 -3.82
N LYS A 60 -8.03 -11.93 -3.78
CA LYS A 60 -9.23 -11.41 -3.11
C LYS A 60 -9.90 -10.30 -3.89
N TRP A 61 -11.22 -10.24 -3.71
CA TRP A 61 -12.10 -9.21 -4.24
C TRP A 61 -12.82 -8.52 -3.07
N GLY A 62 -12.90 -7.19 -3.13
CA GLY A 62 -13.65 -6.36 -2.17
C GLY A 62 -14.82 -5.66 -2.85
N LYS A 63 -15.75 -5.16 -2.05
CA LYS A 63 -16.87 -4.35 -2.53
C LYS A 63 -16.57 -2.87 -2.29
N ASP A 64 -16.79 -2.05 -3.32
CA ASP A 64 -16.77 -0.61 -3.17
C ASP A 64 -18.05 -0.07 -2.50
N ILE A 65 -18.12 1.24 -2.30
CA ILE A 65 -19.28 1.91 -1.69
C ILE A 65 -20.58 1.73 -2.48
N ASN A 66 -20.50 1.39 -3.77
CA ASN A 66 -21.65 1.13 -4.64
C ASN A 66 -21.96 -0.38 -4.76
N GLY A 67 -21.25 -1.24 -4.02
CA GLY A 67 -21.42 -2.70 -4.08
C GLY A 67 -20.76 -3.38 -5.27
N LYS A 68 -19.96 -2.67 -6.08
CA LYS A 68 -19.19 -3.23 -7.19
C LYS A 68 -18.01 -4.05 -6.65
N SER A 69 -17.81 -5.24 -7.19
CA SER A 69 -16.62 -6.05 -6.88
C SER A 69 -15.40 -5.52 -7.62
N ILE A 70 -14.30 -5.29 -6.91
CA ILE A 70 -12.99 -4.95 -7.48
C ILE A 70 -11.88 -5.80 -6.84
N PRO A 71 -10.79 -6.08 -7.55
CA PRO A 71 -9.63 -6.76 -6.96
C PRO A 71 -9.03 -5.94 -5.81
N VAL A 72 -8.65 -6.61 -4.72
CA VAL A 72 -8.07 -5.96 -3.52
C VAL A 72 -6.81 -6.66 -3.00
N GLU A 73 -6.49 -7.84 -3.50
CA GLU A 73 -5.27 -8.56 -3.17
C GLU A 73 -4.78 -9.34 -4.38
N TRP A 74 -3.47 -9.31 -4.55
CA TRP A 74 -2.76 -10.00 -5.61
C TRP A 74 -1.57 -10.76 -5.01
N GLN A 75 -1.35 -11.98 -5.48
CA GLN A 75 -0.15 -12.76 -5.16
C GLN A 75 0.65 -13.07 -6.42
N GLY A 76 1.95 -12.87 -6.32
CA GLY A 76 2.92 -13.20 -7.35
C GLY A 76 3.90 -14.27 -6.87
N PRO A 77 4.84 -14.67 -7.74
CA PRO A 77 5.80 -15.72 -7.42
C PRO A 77 6.68 -15.37 -6.22
N ASN A 78 7.17 -16.41 -5.54
CA ASN A 78 8.10 -16.31 -4.41
C ASN A 78 7.60 -15.41 -3.26
N GLY A 79 6.27 -15.36 -3.07
CA GLY A 79 5.63 -14.61 -2.00
C GLY A 79 5.54 -13.10 -2.25
N ALA A 80 5.75 -12.63 -3.48
CA ALA A 80 5.42 -11.24 -3.81
C ALA A 80 3.92 -11.01 -3.65
N SER A 81 3.53 -9.81 -3.22
CA SER A 81 2.11 -9.48 -3.06
C SER A 81 1.86 -8.00 -3.17
N VAL A 82 0.66 -7.63 -3.61
CA VAL A 82 0.11 -6.27 -3.58
C VAL A 82 -1.29 -6.33 -2.96
N ASN A 83 -1.66 -5.36 -2.13
CA ASN A 83 -3.00 -5.30 -1.53
C ASN A 83 -3.49 -3.86 -1.31
N MET A 84 -4.81 -3.72 -1.14
CA MET A 84 -5.44 -2.45 -0.73
C MET A 84 -5.99 -2.61 0.68
N ASP A 85 -5.61 -1.70 1.57
CA ASP A 85 -5.94 -1.77 2.99
C ASP A 85 -6.62 -0.48 3.49
N ILE A 86 -7.72 -0.68 4.23
CA ILE A 86 -8.39 0.34 5.06
C ILE A 86 -8.07 -0.04 6.51
N PRO A 87 -7.22 0.74 7.22
CA PRO A 87 -6.70 0.37 8.53
C PRO A 87 -7.76 0.00 9.57
N GLU A 88 -8.91 0.67 9.55
CA GLU A 88 -10.02 0.36 10.46
C GLU A 88 -10.46 -1.11 10.37
N TRP A 89 -10.26 -1.77 9.23
CA TRP A 89 -10.66 -3.15 9.01
C TRP A 89 -9.47 -4.11 8.93
N ASN A 90 -8.31 -3.63 8.48
CA ASN A 90 -7.12 -4.46 8.24
C ASN A 90 -6.07 -4.39 9.35
N ASN A 91 -6.11 -3.34 10.16
CA ASN A 91 -5.18 -3.09 11.24
C ASN A 91 -5.86 -3.23 12.61
N VAL A 92 -6.75 -4.23 12.73
CA VAL A 92 -7.47 -4.55 13.98
C VAL A 92 -7.26 -6.04 14.29
N LYS A 93 -6.78 -6.33 15.50
CA LYS A 93 -6.59 -7.70 16.02
C LYS A 93 -7.95 -8.28 16.41
N THR A 94 -8.02 -9.60 16.57
CA THR A 94 -9.27 -10.31 16.93
C THR A 94 -9.90 -9.87 18.26
N ASN A 95 -9.12 -9.25 19.15
CA ASN A 95 -9.57 -8.68 20.42
C ASN A 95 -9.98 -7.20 20.33
N GLY A 96 -10.09 -6.65 19.11
CA GLY A 96 -10.49 -5.25 18.87
C GLY A 96 -9.39 -4.21 19.10
N THR A 97 -8.17 -4.63 19.44
CA THR A 97 -7.05 -3.68 19.58
C THR A 97 -6.39 -3.40 18.22
N LEU A 98 -5.76 -2.23 18.08
CA LEU A 98 -5.05 -1.87 16.86
C LEU A 98 -3.85 -2.79 16.63
N GLY A 99 -3.63 -3.13 15.36
CA GLY A 99 -2.45 -3.84 14.88
C GLY A 99 -1.21 -2.95 14.80
N GLU A 100 -0.10 -3.55 14.39
CA GLU A 100 1.21 -2.90 14.22
C GLU A 100 1.40 -2.34 12.80
N GLY A 101 0.33 -2.25 12.01
CA GLY A 101 0.35 -1.74 10.65
C GLY A 101 0.09 -0.23 10.57
N PRO A 102 0.12 0.35 9.35
CA PRO A 102 -0.19 1.75 9.18
C PRO A 102 -1.63 2.11 9.57
N SER A 103 -1.82 3.35 10.04
CA SER A 103 -3.12 3.89 10.48
C SER A 103 -3.83 4.73 9.40
N GLN A 104 -3.35 4.72 8.16
CA GLN A 104 -3.93 5.47 7.03
C GLN A 104 -4.21 4.55 5.84
N PRO A 105 -5.22 4.83 4.99
CA PRO A 105 -5.47 4.08 3.76
C PRO A 105 -4.20 3.95 2.90
N HIS A 106 -3.92 2.74 2.41
CA HIS A 106 -2.69 2.48 1.68
C HIS A 106 -2.80 1.28 0.74
N ILE A 107 -1.84 1.23 -0.19
CA ILE A 107 -1.50 0.06 -0.97
C ILE A 107 -0.27 -0.59 -0.34
N GLY A 108 -0.38 -1.83 0.12
CA GLY A 108 0.76 -2.60 0.61
C GLY A 108 1.44 -3.35 -0.52
N TYR A 109 2.77 -3.47 -0.47
CA TYR A 109 3.51 -4.31 -1.40
C TYR A 109 4.60 -5.11 -0.68
N GLN A 110 4.94 -6.26 -1.27
CA GLN A 110 6.04 -7.11 -0.83
C GLN A 110 6.84 -7.61 -2.04
N THR A 111 8.16 -7.51 -1.98
CA THR A 111 9.05 -8.09 -2.99
C THR A 111 9.14 -9.62 -2.84
N PRO A 112 9.51 -10.35 -3.91
CA PRO A 112 9.92 -11.76 -3.81
C PRO A 112 10.94 -11.99 -2.69
N GLY A 113 10.86 -13.15 -2.03
CA GLY A 113 11.89 -13.59 -1.09
C GLY A 113 11.34 -14.18 0.21
N LYS A 114 12.26 -14.51 1.13
CA LYS A 114 11.96 -15.12 2.43
C LYS A 114 12.62 -14.34 3.56
N GLY A 115 12.00 -14.36 4.75
CA GLY A 115 12.57 -13.78 5.96
C GLY A 115 12.83 -12.28 5.84
N ALA A 116 14.07 -11.87 6.16
CA ALA A 116 14.54 -10.49 6.13
C ALA A 116 14.90 -9.98 4.72
N ASN A 117 15.02 -10.87 3.73
CA ASN A 117 15.44 -10.49 2.37
C ASN A 117 14.30 -9.96 1.50
N ARG A 118 13.08 -9.90 2.04
CA ARG A 118 11.93 -9.27 1.37
C ARG A 118 11.71 -7.87 1.93
N THR A 119 11.47 -6.93 1.04
CA THR A 119 10.99 -5.59 1.40
C THR A 119 9.48 -5.63 1.52
N ARG A 120 8.96 -5.00 2.58
CA ARG A 120 7.54 -4.70 2.77
C ARG A 120 7.40 -3.19 2.88
N GLY A 121 6.62 -2.60 1.99
CA GLY A 121 6.40 -1.15 1.98
C GLY A 121 4.93 -0.81 1.78
N HIS A 122 4.61 0.46 2.01
CA HIS A 122 3.26 0.98 1.96
C HIS A 122 3.24 2.28 1.17
N ILE A 123 2.25 2.41 0.29
CA ILE A 123 2.03 3.61 -0.51
C ILE A 123 0.73 4.25 -0.03
N PHE A 124 0.86 5.40 0.63
CA PHE A 124 -0.26 6.10 1.24
C PHE A 124 -1.01 6.94 0.24
N VAL A 125 -2.33 6.85 0.28
CA VAL A 125 -3.25 7.60 -0.58
C VAL A 125 -4.37 8.20 0.25
N ASP A 126 -5.08 9.19 -0.28
CA ASP A 126 -6.16 9.85 0.44
C ASP A 126 -7.33 8.89 0.73
N GLY A 127 -7.48 7.83 -0.08
CA GLY A 127 -8.44 6.76 0.15
C GLY A 127 -8.30 5.60 -0.85
N VAL A 128 -8.81 4.44 -0.48
CA VAL A 128 -8.99 3.28 -1.38
C VAL A 128 -10.48 2.93 -1.46
N PRO A 129 -10.99 2.52 -2.62
CA PRO A 129 -12.42 2.30 -2.82
C PRO A 129 -12.95 1.01 -2.18
N ALA A 130 -12.09 0.03 -1.95
CA ALA A 130 -12.40 -1.22 -1.27
C ALA A 130 -11.15 -1.76 -0.57
N THR A 131 -11.34 -2.75 0.31
CA THR A 131 -10.26 -3.44 1.00
C THR A 131 -10.48 -4.95 1.02
N ARG A 132 -9.41 -5.71 1.27
CA ARG A 132 -9.49 -7.13 1.61
C ARG A 132 -10.15 -7.30 2.97
N ARG A 133 -11.24 -8.07 3.02
CA ARG A 133 -11.81 -8.58 4.27
C ARG A 133 -11.38 -10.03 4.52
#